data_AF-A0A859FJT1-F1
#
_entry.id   AF-A0A859FJT1-F1
#
_cell.length_a   1.000
_cell.length_b   1.000
_cell.length_c   1.000
_cell.angle_alpha   90.00
_cell.angle_beta   90.00
_cell.angle_gamma   90.00
#
_symmetry.space_group_name_H-M   'P 1'
#
loop_
_entity.id
_entity.type
_entity.pdbx_description
1 polymer ?
#
loop_
_entity_poly.entity_id
_entity_poly.type
_entity_poly.pdbx_seq_one_letter_code
_entity_poly.pdbx_strand_id
1 'polypeptide(L)'
;MLDGVWIDNESPILEQVSKEFNSAAFLFHPFVQMPNGWTASKKQHSYQHIYPNDEEILHLGKPVTWNHMLDKSGLSSRKELALALMTSIGALMGKYAKDDLAEMLRKSIETDLYYPGEDRATVFMLSSFLNVLAFIGSKKVYIIDQFLGENTKVNIEETTPLEISSSLPFASILTDENEQYAFMSMYDSFTTLFLSTEKDINHLVQAMNWEAFICDKNTHVGWFLRDE
;
A
#
# COMPACT_ATOMS: atom_id res chain seq x y z
N MET A 1 -16.54 -13.75 -4.07
CA MET A 1 -16.54 -14.14 -2.63
C MET A 1 -15.94 -13.08 -1.72
N LEU A 2 -15.24 -12.08 -2.27
CA LEU A 2 -14.59 -10.99 -1.54
C LEU A 2 -15.51 -9.83 -1.10
N ASP A 3 -16.77 -9.83 -1.52
CA ASP A 3 -17.75 -8.82 -1.13
C ASP A 3 -18.12 -8.94 0.36
N GLY A 4 -17.99 -7.86 1.12
CA GLY A 4 -18.21 -7.84 2.57
C GLY A 4 -17.07 -8.43 3.43
N VAL A 5 -15.88 -8.72 2.86
CA VAL A 5 -14.72 -9.13 3.66
C VAL A 5 -14.17 -7.93 4.44
N TRP A 6 -14.25 -8.02 5.76
CA TRP A 6 -13.67 -7.05 6.70
C TRP A 6 -12.63 -7.73 7.56
N ILE A 7 -11.41 -7.20 7.56
CA ILE A 7 -10.30 -7.74 8.35
C ILE A 7 -10.24 -7.02 9.71
N ASP A 8 -10.38 -7.79 10.78
CA ASP A 8 -10.16 -7.35 12.16
C ASP A 8 -8.69 -7.43 12.60
N ASN A 9 -8.39 -6.80 13.73
CA ASN A 9 -7.03 -6.75 14.31
C ASN A 9 -6.71 -7.93 15.26
N GLU A 10 -7.70 -8.74 15.60
CA GLU A 10 -7.62 -9.74 16.67
C GLU A 10 -7.23 -11.12 16.15
N SER A 11 -7.65 -11.46 14.93
CA SER A 11 -7.44 -12.77 14.31
C SER A 11 -6.30 -12.74 13.28
N PRO A 12 -5.59 -13.86 13.04
CA PRO A 12 -4.61 -13.93 11.97
C PRO A 12 -5.23 -13.70 10.58
N ILE A 13 -4.52 -13.01 9.68
CA ILE A 13 -5.01 -12.63 8.35
C ILE A 13 -5.55 -13.83 7.56
N LEU A 14 -4.79 -14.92 7.52
CA LEU A 14 -5.14 -16.11 6.73
C LEU A 14 -6.35 -16.88 7.29
N GLU A 15 -6.75 -16.62 8.54
CA GLU A 15 -7.97 -17.20 9.12
C GLU A 15 -9.22 -16.39 8.78
N GLN A 16 -9.05 -15.13 8.37
CA GLN A 16 -10.15 -14.20 8.09
C GLN A 16 -10.56 -14.15 6.62
N VAL A 17 -9.64 -14.49 5.70
CA VAL A 17 -9.89 -14.49 4.26
C VAL A 17 -10.55 -15.81 3.80
N SER A 18 -11.14 -15.81 2.60
CA SER A 18 -11.70 -17.03 2.01
C SER A 18 -10.67 -18.17 2.02
N LYS A 19 -11.13 -19.41 2.29
CA LYS A 19 -10.28 -20.62 2.32
C LYS A 19 -9.54 -20.91 1.00
N GLU A 20 -9.91 -20.21 -0.06
CA GLU A 20 -9.23 -20.31 -1.35
C GLU A 20 -7.90 -19.53 -1.36
N PHE A 21 -7.78 -18.46 -0.56
CA PHE A 21 -6.53 -17.72 -0.38
C PHE A 21 -5.60 -18.48 0.57
N ASN A 22 -4.44 -18.88 0.08
CA ASN A 22 -3.47 -19.71 0.80
C ASN A 22 -2.24 -18.95 1.25
N SER A 23 -2.00 -17.75 0.71
CA SER A 23 -0.89 -16.90 1.10
C SER A 23 -1.25 -15.42 1.05
N ALA A 24 -0.54 -14.62 1.83
CA ALA A 24 -0.75 -13.19 1.92
C ALA A 24 0.56 -12.44 2.17
N ALA A 25 0.60 -11.16 1.79
CA ALA A 25 1.70 -10.26 2.10
C ALA A 25 1.19 -8.82 2.28
N PHE A 26 1.76 -8.09 3.24
CA PHE A 26 1.62 -6.62 3.27
C PHE A 26 2.65 -6.02 2.33
N LEU A 27 2.18 -5.50 1.20
CA LEU A 27 3.00 -4.75 0.26
C LEU A 27 3.16 -3.32 0.74
N PHE A 28 4.40 -2.86 0.84
CA PHE A 28 4.71 -1.54 1.37
C PHE A 28 4.55 -0.47 0.29
N HIS A 29 3.79 0.57 0.62
CA HIS A 29 3.66 1.72 -0.28
C HIS A 29 5.00 2.47 -0.31
N PRO A 30 5.59 2.71 -1.50
CA PRO A 30 6.84 3.44 -1.58
C PRO A 30 6.62 4.92 -1.25
N PHE A 31 7.64 5.55 -0.68
CA PHE A 31 7.73 7.00 -0.59
C PHE A 31 7.84 7.59 -2.00
N VAL A 32 7.52 8.87 -2.16
CA VAL A 32 7.54 9.53 -3.47
C VAL A 32 8.64 10.58 -3.51
N GLN A 33 9.65 10.37 -4.35
CA GLN A 33 10.62 11.40 -4.69
C GLN A 33 10.17 12.14 -5.95
N MET A 34 9.82 13.42 -5.81
CA MET A 34 9.54 14.31 -6.92
C MET A 34 10.84 14.95 -7.45
N PRO A 35 10.82 15.51 -8.68
CA PRO A 35 11.97 16.25 -9.21
C PRO A 35 12.39 17.42 -8.32
N ASN A 36 13.68 17.71 -8.26
CA ASN A 36 14.22 18.83 -7.47
C ASN A 36 13.52 20.15 -7.83
N GLY A 37 13.04 20.85 -6.80
CA GLY A 37 12.33 22.13 -6.92
C GLY A 37 10.84 21.99 -7.22
N TRP A 38 10.29 20.78 -7.31
CA TRP A 38 8.87 20.56 -7.57
C TRP A 38 8.00 21.24 -6.50
N THR A 39 8.31 21.05 -5.21
CA THR A 39 7.65 21.66 -4.06
C THR A 39 7.59 23.18 -4.23
N ALA A 40 8.74 23.79 -4.51
CA ALA A 40 8.88 25.24 -4.64
C ALA A 40 8.09 25.78 -5.85
N SER A 41 7.98 24.99 -6.92
CA SER A 41 7.20 25.37 -8.11
C SER A 41 5.68 25.37 -7.89
N LYS A 42 5.18 24.57 -6.93
CA LYS A 42 3.75 24.43 -6.62
C LYS A 42 3.30 25.30 -5.47
N LYS A 43 4.18 25.51 -4.48
CA LYS A 43 3.85 26.18 -3.23
C LYS A 43 3.70 27.69 -3.44
N GLN A 44 2.51 28.22 -3.17
CA GLN A 44 2.25 29.66 -3.25
C GLN A 44 2.54 30.37 -1.93
N HIS A 45 2.35 29.66 -0.81
CA HIS A 45 2.54 30.20 0.54
C HIS A 45 3.24 29.21 1.47
N SER A 46 4.00 29.71 2.46
CA SER A 46 4.81 28.89 3.37
C SER A 46 4.02 27.87 4.20
N TYR A 47 2.75 28.16 4.50
CA TYR A 47 1.85 27.30 5.29
C TYR A 47 1.05 26.30 4.46
N GLN A 48 1.16 26.35 3.12
CA GLN A 48 0.44 25.41 2.27
C GLN A 48 1.08 24.02 2.37
N HIS A 49 0.29 23.04 2.77
CA HIS A 49 0.61 21.63 2.60
C HIS A 49 0.34 21.27 1.14
N ILE A 50 1.35 20.70 0.49
CA ILE A 50 1.25 20.23 -0.88
C ILE A 50 1.67 18.77 -0.92
N TYR A 51 1.02 18.01 -1.77
CA TYR A 51 1.32 16.61 -2.04
C TYR A 51 1.11 16.38 -3.55
N PRO A 52 1.99 15.63 -4.24
CA PRO A 52 1.83 15.37 -5.67
C PRO A 52 0.57 14.52 -5.92
N ASN A 53 -0.19 14.84 -6.96
CA ASN A 53 -1.33 13.98 -7.34
C ASN A 53 -0.85 12.73 -8.11
N ASP A 54 -1.72 11.75 -8.29
CA ASP A 54 -1.36 10.47 -8.94
C ASP A 54 -0.77 10.63 -10.34
N GLU A 55 -1.26 11.59 -11.13
CA GLU A 55 -0.72 11.88 -12.46
C GLU A 55 0.72 12.39 -12.38
N GLU A 56 1.01 13.28 -11.43
CA GLU A 56 2.36 13.79 -11.19
C GLU A 56 3.29 12.71 -10.63
N ILE A 57 2.79 11.89 -9.70
CA ILE A 57 3.52 10.74 -9.15
C ILE A 57 3.91 9.77 -10.26
N LEU A 58 2.97 9.41 -11.13
CA LEU A 58 3.19 8.44 -12.18
C LEU A 58 4.19 8.93 -13.25
N HIS A 59 4.08 10.20 -13.65
CA HIS A 59 4.88 10.73 -14.77
C HIS A 59 6.22 11.35 -14.34
N LEU A 60 6.29 11.90 -13.13
CA LEU A 60 7.46 12.66 -12.65
C LEU A 60 8.11 12.05 -11.41
N GLY A 61 7.31 11.35 -10.60
CA GLY A 61 7.76 10.76 -9.35
C GLY A 61 8.66 9.54 -9.54
N LYS A 62 9.47 9.27 -8.54
CA LYS A 62 10.24 8.03 -8.41
C LYS A 62 9.88 7.34 -7.08
N PRO A 63 9.59 6.03 -7.09
CA PRO A 63 9.35 5.31 -5.85
C PRO A 63 10.64 5.24 -5.04
N VAL A 64 10.56 5.55 -3.75
CA VAL A 64 11.63 5.39 -2.77
C VAL A 64 11.24 4.27 -1.82
N THR A 65 12.06 3.24 -1.79
CA THR A 65 11.87 2.04 -0.99
C THR A 65 11.93 2.33 0.51
N TRP A 66 11.21 1.53 1.31
CA TRP A 66 11.33 1.47 2.75
C TRP A 66 12.76 1.16 3.18
N ASN A 67 13.45 0.22 2.54
CA ASN A 67 14.86 -0.06 2.85
C ASN A 67 15.74 1.19 2.70
N HIS A 68 15.58 1.97 1.63
CA HIS A 68 16.27 3.26 1.49
C HIS A 68 15.93 4.23 2.63
N MET A 69 14.66 4.27 3.06
CA MET A 69 14.26 5.11 4.18
C MET A 69 14.81 4.63 5.52
N LEU A 70 15.00 3.32 5.73
CA LEU A 70 15.69 2.79 6.91
C LEU A 70 17.13 3.30 6.96
N ASP A 71 17.86 3.16 5.85
CA ASP A 71 19.24 3.65 5.73
C ASP A 71 19.35 5.15 5.99
N LYS A 72 18.39 5.93 5.47
CA LYS A 72 18.38 7.40 5.58
C LYS A 72 17.97 7.90 6.97
N SER A 73 16.99 7.25 7.61
CA SER A 73 16.43 7.68 8.89
C SER A 73 17.19 7.15 10.10
N GLY A 74 17.96 6.07 9.92
CA GLY A 74 18.60 5.35 11.03
C GLY A 74 17.65 4.49 11.84
N LEU A 75 16.42 4.25 11.35
CA LEU A 75 15.49 3.28 11.93
C LEU A 75 16.01 1.86 11.72
N SER A 76 15.86 1.01 12.72
CA SER A 76 16.53 -0.28 12.81
C SER A 76 15.80 -1.40 12.05
N SER A 77 14.51 -1.21 11.75
CA SER A 77 13.70 -2.24 11.11
C SER A 77 12.48 -1.68 10.39
N ARG A 78 11.92 -2.47 9.46
CA ARG A 78 10.64 -2.18 8.80
C ARG A 78 9.49 -2.00 9.78
N LYS A 79 9.53 -2.70 10.92
CA LYS A 79 8.57 -2.53 12.02
C LYS A 79 8.68 -1.14 12.65
N GLU A 80 9.89 -0.66 12.93
CA GLU A 80 10.10 0.70 13.42
C GLU A 80 9.66 1.77 12.41
N LEU A 81 9.91 1.54 11.12
CA LEU A 81 9.42 2.42 10.05
C LEU A 81 7.90 2.43 9.96
N ALA A 82 7.23 1.28 10.04
CA ALA A 82 5.78 1.21 10.12
C ALA A 82 5.26 1.97 11.35
N LEU A 83 5.84 1.76 12.53
CA LEU A 83 5.46 2.49 13.75
C LEU A 83 5.63 4.02 13.61
N ALA A 84 6.73 4.46 13.01
CA ALA A 84 6.99 5.88 12.74
C ALA A 84 5.95 6.48 11.78
N LEU A 85 5.65 5.76 10.69
CA LEU A 85 4.63 6.14 9.71
C LEU A 85 3.24 6.27 10.36
N MET A 86 2.79 5.22 11.05
CA MET A 86 1.46 5.19 11.70
C MET A 86 1.34 6.24 12.81
N THR A 87 2.43 6.53 13.53
CA THR A 87 2.45 7.62 14.53
C THR A 87 2.37 8.99 13.84
N SER A 88 3.03 9.17 12.70
CA SER A 88 3.08 10.47 11.98
C SER A 88 1.71 10.94 11.49
N ILE A 89 0.78 10.01 11.28
CA ILE A 89 -0.61 10.29 10.85
C ILE A 89 -1.61 10.26 12.02
N GLY A 90 -1.14 9.98 13.24
CA GLY A 90 -1.99 9.90 14.42
C GLY A 90 -2.81 8.61 14.56
N ALA A 91 -2.56 7.60 13.71
CA ALA A 91 -3.20 6.29 13.81
C ALA A 91 -2.77 5.52 15.08
N LEU A 92 -1.57 5.81 15.59
CA LEU A 92 -1.12 5.35 16.91
C LEU A 92 -1.16 6.49 17.93
N MET A 93 -1.94 6.31 18.99
CA MET A 93 -2.13 7.31 20.05
C MET A 93 -1.69 6.81 21.43
N GLY A 94 -1.41 7.76 22.33
CA GLY A 94 -1.11 7.49 23.73
C GLY A 94 0.09 6.58 23.89
N LYS A 95 -0.07 5.46 24.61
CA LYS A 95 1.03 4.51 24.88
C LYS A 95 1.55 3.78 23.64
N TYR A 96 0.82 3.81 22.52
CA TYR A 96 1.22 3.16 21.27
C TYR A 96 1.97 4.09 20.32
N ALA A 97 1.83 5.41 20.51
CA ALA A 97 2.58 6.39 19.73
C ALA A 97 4.09 6.22 19.95
N LYS A 98 4.84 6.32 18.86
CA LYS A 98 6.30 6.27 18.83
C LYS A 98 6.85 7.59 18.29
N ASP A 99 6.63 8.66 19.06
CA ASP A 99 6.97 10.02 18.65
C ASP A 99 8.46 10.19 18.36
N ASP A 100 9.32 9.44 19.06
CA ASP A 100 10.75 9.37 18.81
C ASP A 100 11.07 8.82 17.41
N LEU A 101 10.45 7.70 17.03
CA LEU A 101 10.60 7.10 15.70
C LEU A 101 9.99 8.00 14.61
N ALA A 102 8.81 8.59 14.87
CA ALA A 102 8.15 9.53 13.96
C ALA A 102 9.04 10.76 13.71
N GLU A 103 9.67 11.31 14.76
CA GLU A 103 10.57 12.45 14.65
C GLU A 103 11.86 12.10 13.88
N MET A 104 12.39 10.88 14.04
CA MET A 104 13.51 10.37 13.24
C MET A 104 13.13 10.30 11.76
N LEU A 105 11.98 9.70 11.44
CA LEU A 105 11.48 9.65 10.07
C LEU A 105 11.27 11.05 9.51
N ARG A 106 10.58 11.94 10.24
CA ARG A 106 10.30 13.32 9.82
C ARG A 106 11.59 14.10 9.47
N LYS A 107 12.66 13.95 10.25
CA LYS A 107 13.96 14.59 9.97
C LYS A 107 14.64 14.06 8.70
N SER A 108 14.34 12.82 8.31
CA SER A 108 14.88 12.20 7.09
C SER A 108 14.12 12.59 5.81
N ILE A 109 12.92 13.20 5.96
CA ILE A 109 12.14 13.70 4.84
C ILE A 109 12.70 15.05 4.37
N GLU A 110 13.35 15.02 3.22
CA GLU A 110 13.91 16.19 2.56
C GLU A 110 12.86 16.91 1.70
N THR A 111 13.23 18.06 1.13
CA THR A 111 12.37 18.74 0.15
C THR A 111 12.13 17.81 -1.05
N ASP A 112 10.91 17.84 -1.59
CA ASP A 112 10.47 17.00 -2.72
C ASP A 112 10.36 15.49 -2.43
N LEU A 113 10.67 15.05 -1.20
CA LEU A 113 10.40 13.69 -0.74
C LEU A 113 9.11 13.67 0.08
N TYR A 114 8.21 12.76 -0.24
CA TYR A 114 6.89 12.67 0.39
C TYR A 114 6.66 11.29 0.98
N TYR A 115 5.88 11.27 2.07
CA TYR A 115 5.33 10.05 2.65
C TYR A 115 4.58 9.24 1.59
N PRO A 116 4.50 7.90 1.73
CA PRO A 116 3.66 7.10 0.86
C PRO A 116 2.19 7.51 0.97
N GLY A 117 1.39 7.22 -0.05
CA GLY A 117 -0.06 7.39 0.03
C GLY A 117 -0.69 6.44 1.04
N GLU A 118 -1.73 6.89 1.73
CA GLU A 118 -2.49 6.13 2.72
C GLU A 118 -3.75 5.49 2.09
N ASP A 119 -4.23 4.42 2.72
CA ASP A 119 -5.53 3.74 2.51
C ASP A 119 -5.77 3.08 1.15
N ARG A 120 -5.06 3.48 0.10
CA ARG A 120 -5.27 2.99 -1.25
C ARG A 120 -3.95 2.53 -1.85
N ALA A 121 -4.02 1.49 -2.66
CA ALA A 121 -2.89 1.06 -3.47
C ALA A 121 -2.39 2.24 -4.31
N THR A 122 -1.11 2.57 -4.17
CA THR A 122 -0.50 3.70 -4.90
C THR A 122 -0.50 3.44 -6.40
N VAL A 123 -0.47 4.51 -7.21
CA VAL A 123 -0.40 4.38 -8.68
C VAL A 123 0.82 3.55 -9.16
N PHE A 124 1.92 3.56 -8.41
CA PHE A 124 3.07 2.67 -8.66
C PHE A 124 2.69 1.20 -8.53
N MET A 125 1.94 0.86 -7.48
CA MET A 125 1.52 -0.51 -7.20
C MET A 125 0.43 -0.99 -8.15
N LEU A 126 -0.52 -0.12 -8.52
CA LEU A 126 -1.55 -0.43 -9.51
C LEU A 126 -0.94 -0.83 -10.85
N SER A 127 0.11 -0.12 -11.28
CA SER A 127 0.85 -0.44 -12.50
C SER A 127 1.41 -1.87 -12.47
N SER A 128 2.06 -2.25 -11.36
CA SER A 128 2.60 -3.60 -11.18
C SER A 128 1.51 -4.67 -11.03
N PHE A 129 0.39 -4.36 -10.36
CA PHE A 129 -0.70 -5.31 -10.17
C PHE A 129 -1.37 -5.68 -11.50
N LEU A 130 -1.63 -4.68 -12.36
CA LEU A 130 -2.17 -4.93 -13.69
C LEU A 130 -1.23 -5.82 -14.53
N ASN A 131 0.09 -5.68 -14.38
CA ASN A 131 1.05 -6.57 -15.04
C ASN A 131 0.94 -8.01 -14.52
N VAL A 132 0.75 -8.22 -13.21
CA VAL A 132 0.52 -9.57 -12.65
C VAL A 132 -0.74 -10.18 -13.23
N LEU A 133 -1.85 -9.43 -13.26
CA LEU A 133 -3.11 -9.91 -13.81
C LEU A 133 -3.02 -10.21 -15.31
N ALA A 134 -2.35 -9.36 -16.09
CA ALA A 134 -2.12 -9.61 -17.50
C ALA A 134 -1.24 -10.85 -17.74
N PHE A 135 -0.22 -11.07 -16.90
CA PHE A 135 0.70 -12.21 -17.02
C PHE A 135 0.00 -13.56 -16.85
N ILE A 136 -0.95 -13.65 -15.91
CA ILE A 136 -1.74 -14.87 -15.68
C ILE A 136 -2.89 -15.04 -16.69
N GLY A 137 -3.04 -14.10 -17.63
CA GLY A 137 -4.02 -14.15 -18.70
C GLY A 137 -5.40 -13.56 -18.35
N SER A 138 -5.53 -12.91 -17.19
CA SER A 138 -6.76 -12.23 -16.81
C SER A 138 -7.05 -11.08 -17.77
N LYS A 139 -8.33 -10.87 -18.07
CA LYS A 139 -8.81 -9.83 -18.98
C LYS A 139 -9.50 -8.69 -18.26
N LYS A 140 -9.91 -8.90 -17.01
CA LYS A 140 -10.67 -7.92 -16.24
C LYS A 140 -10.07 -7.77 -14.86
N VAL A 141 -10.16 -6.56 -14.36
CA VAL A 141 -10.01 -6.27 -12.95
C VAL A 141 -11.35 -5.79 -12.40
N TYR A 142 -11.72 -6.39 -11.29
CA TYR A 142 -12.90 -6.05 -10.50
C TYR A 142 -12.46 -5.16 -9.37
N ILE A 143 -13.11 -4.00 -9.24
CA ILE A 143 -12.92 -3.04 -8.17
C ILE A 143 -14.17 -3.13 -7.29
N ILE A 144 -13.98 -3.62 -6.08
CA ILE A 144 -15.05 -3.85 -5.11
C ILE A 144 -14.97 -2.75 -4.05
N ASP A 145 -16.04 -1.98 -3.89
CA ASP A 145 -16.19 -1.01 -2.80
C ASP A 145 -16.66 -1.75 -1.53
N GLN A 146 -15.88 -1.69 -0.45
CA GLN A 146 -16.21 -2.41 0.78
C GLN A 146 -17.35 -1.78 1.60
N PHE A 147 -17.77 -0.54 1.29
CA PHE A 147 -18.80 0.19 2.03
C PHE A 147 -20.10 0.38 1.24
N LEU A 148 -19.98 0.80 -0.01
CA LEU A 148 -21.13 1.24 -0.81
C LEU A 148 -21.70 0.12 -1.68
N GLY A 149 -20.98 -0.99 -1.84
CA GLY A 149 -21.39 -2.14 -2.66
C GLY A 149 -21.42 -1.84 -4.17
N GLU A 150 -20.88 -0.69 -4.59
CA GLU A 150 -20.73 -0.34 -6.01
C GLU A 150 -19.49 -1.02 -6.58
N ASN A 151 -19.70 -2.12 -7.29
CA ASN A 151 -18.61 -2.89 -7.88
C ASN A 151 -18.42 -2.47 -9.34
N THR A 152 -17.22 -2.02 -9.68
CA THR A 152 -16.83 -1.66 -11.04
C THR A 152 -15.99 -2.77 -11.65
N LYS A 153 -16.12 -2.97 -12.96
CA LYS A 153 -15.26 -3.88 -13.73
C LYS A 153 -14.66 -3.12 -14.90
N VAL A 154 -13.36 -3.26 -15.09
CA VAL A 154 -12.66 -2.65 -16.23
C VAL A 154 -11.81 -3.70 -16.95
N ASN A 155 -11.64 -3.51 -18.25
CA ASN A 155 -10.77 -4.37 -19.06
C ASN A 155 -9.31 -3.94 -18.84
N ILE A 156 -8.44 -4.90 -18.56
CA ILE A 156 -7.02 -4.65 -18.27
C ILE A 156 -6.32 -4.01 -19.48
N GLU A 157 -6.66 -4.41 -20.70
CA GLU A 157 -6.04 -3.88 -21.93
C GLU A 157 -6.54 -2.48 -22.32
N GLU A 158 -7.67 -2.04 -21.75
CA GLU A 158 -8.33 -0.77 -22.08
C GLU A 158 -8.28 0.22 -20.92
N THR A 159 -7.57 -0.10 -19.84
CA THR A 159 -7.48 0.75 -18.65
C THR A 159 -6.05 1.13 -18.32
N THR A 160 -5.90 2.25 -17.61
CA THR A 160 -4.62 2.70 -17.09
C THR A 160 -4.62 2.70 -15.56
N PRO A 161 -3.43 2.63 -14.92
CA PRO A 161 -3.31 2.80 -13.48
C PRO A 161 -3.96 4.09 -12.95
N LEU A 162 -3.95 5.18 -13.72
CA LEU A 162 -4.57 6.45 -13.33
C LEU A 162 -6.10 6.39 -13.33
N GLU A 163 -6.71 5.74 -14.33
CA GLU A 163 -8.17 5.58 -14.40
C GLU A 163 -8.68 4.73 -13.24
N ILE A 164 -7.95 3.65 -12.90
CA ILE A 164 -8.23 2.85 -11.72
C ILE A 164 -8.05 3.71 -10.46
N SER A 165 -6.91 4.36 -10.28
CA SER A 165 -6.64 5.19 -9.07
C SER A 165 -7.72 6.25 -8.83
N SER A 166 -8.16 6.91 -9.90
CA SER A 166 -9.20 7.95 -9.85
C SER A 166 -10.58 7.40 -9.46
N SER A 167 -10.80 6.11 -9.70
CA SER A 167 -12.06 5.42 -9.45
C SER A 167 -12.00 4.54 -8.19
N LEU A 168 -10.85 4.44 -7.51
CA LEU A 168 -10.69 3.60 -6.32
C LEU A 168 -11.35 4.24 -5.09
N PRO A 169 -12.33 3.57 -4.48
CA PRO A 169 -12.80 3.90 -3.15
C PRO A 169 -11.66 3.83 -2.12
N PHE A 170 -11.79 4.57 -1.02
CA PHE A 170 -10.84 4.51 0.11
C PHE A 170 -10.68 3.09 0.65
N ALA A 171 -11.77 2.33 0.68
CA ALA A 171 -11.75 0.91 1.01
C ALA A 171 -12.14 0.07 -0.18
N SER A 172 -11.14 -0.49 -0.83
CA SER A 172 -11.37 -1.26 -2.04
C SER A 172 -10.61 -2.57 -2.06
N ILE A 173 -11.18 -3.52 -2.80
CA ILE A 173 -10.50 -4.75 -3.20
C ILE A 173 -10.41 -4.74 -4.71
N LEU A 174 -9.20 -4.84 -5.25
CA LEU A 174 -8.97 -5.10 -6.66
C LEU A 174 -8.68 -6.59 -6.82
N THR A 175 -9.39 -7.26 -7.71
CA THR A 175 -9.20 -8.71 -7.93
C THR A 175 -9.41 -9.07 -9.40
N ASP A 176 -8.86 -10.19 -9.84
CA ASP A 176 -9.07 -10.69 -11.20
C ASP A 176 -10.40 -11.45 -11.35
N GLU A 177 -10.78 -11.77 -12.58
CA GLU A 177 -12.04 -12.51 -12.86
C GLU A 177 -12.18 -13.88 -12.20
N ASN A 178 -11.07 -14.51 -11.80
CA ASN A 178 -11.06 -15.82 -11.15
C ASN A 178 -10.80 -15.71 -9.64
N GLU A 179 -10.74 -14.49 -9.08
CA GLU A 179 -10.40 -14.22 -7.69
C GLU A 179 -9.11 -14.92 -7.23
N GLN A 180 -8.13 -15.09 -8.12
CA GLN A 180 -6.85 -15.72 -7.83
C GLN A 180 -5.92 -14.82 -7.03
N TYR A 181 -6.00 -13.52 -7.28
CA TYR A 181 -5.15 -12.49 -6.70
C TYR A 181 -5.97 -11.28 -6.32
N ALA A 182 -5.77 -10.78 -5.09
CA ALA A 182 -6.47 -9.59 -4.64
C ALA A 182 -5.54 -8.59 -3.97
N PHE A 183 -5.66 -7.32 -4.33
CA PHE A 183 -5.13 -6.18 -3.60
C PHE A 183 -6.24 -5.59 -2.74
N MET A 184 -6.07 -5.62 -1.43
CA MET A 184 -7.03 -5.09 -0.47
C MET A 184 -6.42 -3.87 0.23
N SER A 185 -7.12 -2.75 0.15
CA SER A 185 -6.85 -1.54 0.94
C SER A 185 -6.85 -1.85 2.43
N MET A 186 -5.87 -1.31 3.15
CA MET A 186 -5.81 -1.36 4.61
C MET A 186 -6.06 0.05 5.16
N TYR A 187 -6.93 0.16 6.17
CA TYR A 187 -7.29 1.43 6.78
C TYR A 187 -6.16 2.03 7.63
N ASP A 188 -6.06 3.35 7.58
CA ASP A 188 -5.06 4.17 8.24
C ASP A 188 -3.65 3.61 8.02
N SER A 189 -3.37 3.11 6.82
CA SER A 189 -2.18 2.29 6.54
C SER A 189 -1.44 2.69 5.28
N PHE A 190 -0.13 2.48 5.32
CA PHE A 190 0.79 2.65 4.19
C PHE A 190 1.11 1.32 3.50
N THR A 191 0.17 0.38 3.56
CA THR A 191 0.34 -0.96 2.99
C THR A 191 -0.93 -1.41 2.29
N THR A 192 -0.76 -2.24 1.27
CA THR A 192 -1.85 -2.97 0.62
C THR A 192 -1.69 -4.44 0.98
N LEU A 193 -2.76 -5.09 1.40
CA LEU A 193 -2.77 -6.53 1.64
C LEU A 193 -2.92 -7.25 0.29
N PHE A 194 -1.89 -7.98 -0.11
CA PHE A 194 -1.90 -8.84 -1.28
C PHE A 194 -2.26 -10.26 -0.88
N LEU A 195 -3.36 -10.78 -1.43
CA LEU A 195 -3.84 -12.13 -1.24
C LEU A 195 -3.62 -12.96 -2.49
N SER A 196 -3.25 -14.23 -2.32
CA SER A 196 -3.12 -15.17 -3.42
C SER A 196 -3.70 -16.54 -3.07
N THR A 197 -4.34 -17.16 -4.05
CA THR A 197 -4.75 -18.57 -3.99
C THR A 197 -3.56 -19.53 -4.06
N GLU A 198 -2.38 -19.06 -4.44
CA GLU A 198 -1.15 -19.85 -4.43
C GLU A 198 -0.61 -20.05 -3.00
N LYS A 199 0.14 -21.13 -2.79
CA LYS A 199 0.74 -21.44 -1.49
C LYS A 199 1.92 -20.54 -1.13
N ASP A 200 2.59 -19.98 -2.13
CA ASP A 200 3.77 -19.13 -1.92
C ASP A 200 3.74 -17.91 -2.85
N ILE A 201 3.53 -16.75 -2.24
CA ILE A 201 3.42 -15.46 -2.92
C ILE A 201 4.80 -14.80 -3.18
N ASN A 202 5.86 -15.32 -2.57
CA ASN A 202 7.19 -14.70 -2.60
C ASN A 202 7.74 -14.52 -4.01
N HIS A 203 7.48 -15.48 -4.89
CA HIS A 203 7.99 -15.44 -6.26
C HIS A 203 7.44 -14.24 -7.03
N LEU A 204 6.16 -13.86 -6.84
CA LEU A 204 5.58 -12.65 -7.43
C LEU A 204 6.11 -11.39 -6.78
N VAL A 205 6.22 -11.36 -5.46
CA VAL A 205 6.80 -10.23 -4.71
C VAL A 205 8.20 -9.91 -5.24
N GLN A 206 9.02 -10.93 -5.46
CA GLN A 206 10.37 -10.79 -6.02
C GLN A 206 10.34 -10.40 -7.50
N ALA A 207 9.50 -11.04 -8.32
CA ALA A 207 9.42 -10.75 -9.76
C ALA A 207 8.97 -9.31 -10.04
N MET A 208 8.08 -8.77 -9.20
CA MET A 208 7.60 -7.39 -9.30
C MET A 208 8.47 -6.39 -8.54
N ASN A 209 9.54 -6.84 -7.87
CA ASN A 209 10.44 -6.03 -7.05
C ASN A 209 9.68 -5.21 -5.98
N TRP A 210 8.68 -5.83 -5.35
CA TRP A 210 7.95 -5.24 -4.24
C TRP A 210 8.69 -5.42 -2.93
N GLU A 211 8.65 -4.40 -2.08
CA GLU A 211 8.98 -4.58 -0.67
C GLU A 211 7.72 -5.01 0.08
N ALA A 212 7.86 -6.08 0.86
CA ALA A 212 6.74 -6.66 1.57
C ALA A 212 7.13 -7.29 2.91
N PHE A 213 6.12 -7.47 3.74
CA PHE A 213 6.11 -8.41 4.85
C PHE A 213 5.25 -9.61 4.46
N ILE A 214 5.84 -10.81 4.44
CA ILE A 214 5.14 -12.04 4.07
C ILE A 214 4.39 -12.57 5.29
N CYS A 215 3.08 -12.76 5.14
CA CYS A 215 2.25 -13.22 6.24
C CYS A 215 2.47 -14.71 6.49
N ASP A 216 2.67 -15.06 7.74
CA ASP A 216 2.56 -16.43 8.25
C ASP A 216 1.17 -16.68 8.85
N LYS A 217 0.96 -17.88 9.39
CA LYS A 217 -0.29 -18.28 10.04
C LYS A 217 -0.63 -17.49 11.31
N ASN A 218 0.32 -16.75 11.88
CA ASN A 218 0.15 -15.96 13.10
C ASN A 218 0.16 -14.46 12.83
N THR A 219 0.28 -14.04 11.57
CA THR A 219 0.38 -12.63 11.20
C THR A 219 -0.99 -11.96 11.33
N HIS A 220 -1.02 -10.81 11.98
CA HIS A 220 -2.23 -9.99 12.17
C HIS A 220 -2.07 -8.65 11.43
N VAL A 221 -3.15 -7.88 11.29
CA VAL A 221 -3.11 -6.52 10.71
C VAL A 221 -2.08 -5.64 11.44
N GLY A 222 -2.06 -5.70 12.77
CA GLY A 222 -1.08 -5.01 13.61
C GLY A 222 0.28 -5.70 13.68
N TRP A 223 0.80 -6.25 12.57
CA TRP A 223 2.08 -6.97 12.51
C TRP A 223 3.25 -6.14 13.10
N PHE A 224 3.18 -4.82 12.98
CA PHE A 224 4.19 -3.90 13.50
C PHE A 224 4.03 -3.55 15.00
N LEU A 225 2.99 -4.03 15.68
CA LEU A 225 2.79 -3.82 17.13
C LEU A 225 3.20 -5.03 17.98
N ARG A 226 3.34 -6.21 17.38
CA ARG A 226 3.61 -7.46 18.10
C ARG A 226 5.09 -7.81 17.97
N ASP A 227 5.72 -8.14 19.09
CA ASP A 227 7.03 -8.81 19.07
C ASP A 227 6.75 -10.30 18.80
N GLU A 228 7.37 -10.85 17.76
CA GLU A 228 7.34 -12.30 17.49
C GLU A 228 8.12 -13.07 18.57
#